data_AF-A0A8H8CCY7-F1
#
_entry.id   AF-A0A8H8CCY7-F1
#
_cell.length_a   1.000
_cell.length_b   1.000
_cell.length_c   1.000
_cell.angle_alpha   90.00
_cell.angle_beta   90.00
_cell.angle_gamma   90.00
#
_symmetry.space_group_name_H-M   'P 1'
#
loop_
_entity.id
_entity.type
_entity.pdbx_description
1 polymer ?
#
loop_
_entity_poly.entity_id
_entity_poly.type
_entity_poly.pdbx_seq_one_letter_code
_entity_poly.pdbx_strand_id
1 'polypeptide(L)'
;MRFLISTNVPNFRSVLGDDVAQISFCQQNSRLASQINGIDRIDVWICEGSEVTQALIDQWSARNQDSPKTLLVRNVNLISQLESLSMGRVEIQATPNKQQFQSSWELSTLRAGEMLYARGCARRGGGGAVNHKNEEIIHELDHNHATGKTVLVVGAGIMNLVAAEFLATRGFQVRIVDAGPDPNTCKDWTRLGVTHGGGDARMFTFTEADNYNEKGSDIYHDMRHIFRKTARNGGWSVKLPSTFSAAELAWVKAFEQVPIWLAHAMKEDIYDVNWEAGKLWAEYMDRAPELFEGVSLHTDILRLYAEDLALTAAHELNRDLGALVNDFPLSKLVREYPQFYAAAKSKDLAGGLTVHGFTLGIHSFVKNLIDRIKELDGTFTWDCDVQQIRRNASGAVTLLESQFGPLRADNFLISPGVTRNGLLAGTASEHLVNGVLGVWLQLPNIDPPLSNSIKIHRRGCLVEDINVTVQRDAKTHEDILILGGGYGYVGLDHPSPESPELQALFKELEEVAQIYFPAQYRLAKERGSLWPRGEKKFCIRPFTCTGLGIFEDIPTASGGHLIITGGNNTGGFAQSPAIARAVCRAMVGEHDPIHILFNPHRSELVGPRK
;
A
#
# COMPACT_ATOMS: atom_id res chain seq x y z
N MET A 1 17.16 5.80 -8.54
CA MET A 1 16.94 6.78 -9.61
C MET A 1 17.59 8.11 -9.24
N ARG A 2 18.28 8.80 -10.16
CA ARG A 2 18.54 10.26 -10.02
C ARG A 2 18.17 11.00 -11.30
N PHE A 3 17.78 12.25 -11.11
CA PHE A 3 17.50 13.19 -12.18
C PHE A 3 18.74 14.01 -12.52
N LEU A 4 18.96 14.24 -13.80
CA LEU A 4 19.75 15.34 -14.33
C LEU A 4 18.81 16.33 -14.98
N ILE A 5 18.84 17.59 -14.54
CA ILE A 5 18.04 18.67 -15.11
C ILE A 5 18.96 19.68 -15.78
N SER A 6 18.82 19.81 -17.11
CA SER A 6 19.57 20.78 -17.93
C SER A 6 18.73 21.90 -18.53
N THR A 7 17.40 21.80 -18.45
CA THR A 7 16.45 22.85 -18.87
C THR A 7 15.83 23.57 -17.67
N ASN A 8 15.50 24.86 -17.82
CA ASN A 8 14.76 25.68 -16.84
C ASN A 8 15.27 25.55 -15.38
N VAL A 9 16.58 25.32 -15.21
CA VAL A 9 17.19 25.03 -13.90
C VAL A 9 16.81 26.03 -12.80
N PRO A 10 16.77 27.37 -13.03
CA PRO A 10 16.35 28.32 -12.01
C PRO A 10 14.95 28.05 -11.45
N ASN A 11 13.99 27.68 -12.30
CA ASN A 11 12.61 27.40 -11.87
C ASN A 11 12.51 26.10 -11.07
N PHE A 12 13.18 25.03 -11.51
CA PHE A 12 13.23 23.80 -10.73
C PHE A 12 13.85 24.04 -9.35
N ARG A 13 14.91 24.84 -9.25
CA ARG A 13 15.52 25.21 -7.96
C ARG A 13 14.56 26.00 -7.07
N SER A 14 13.78 26.93 -7.62
CA SER A 14 12.83 27.70 -6.83
C SER A 14 11.69 26.85 -6.27
N VAL A 15 11.26 25.80 -7.00
CA VAL A 15 10.19 24.90 -6.57
C VAL A 15 10.70 23.86 -5.56
N LEU A 16 11.91 23.34 -5.76
CA LEU A 16 12.44 22.23 -4.96
C LEU A 16 13.18 22.66 -3.68
N GLY A 17 13.60 23.92 -3.60
CA GLY A 17 14.39 24.42 -2.46
C GLY A 17 15.65 23.58 -2.23
N ASP A 18 15.88 23.17 -0.97
CA ASP A 18 17.02 22.35 -0.55
C ASP A 18 16.81 20.83 -0.73
N ASP A 19 15.65 20.38 -1.24
CA ASP A 19 15.31 18.97 -1.43
C ASP A 19 15.92 18.40 -2.73
N VAL A 20 17.26 18.44 -2.83
CA VAL A 20 18.02 18.15 -4.05
C VAL A 20 18.81 16.83 -3.99
N ALA A 21 18.60 16.01 -2.95
CA ALA A 21 19.40 14.80 -2.73
C ALA A 21 19.37 13.82 -3.92
N GLN A 22 18.32 13.87 -4.75
CA GLN A 22 18.13 13.01 -5.92
C GLN A 22 18.24 13.75 -7.27
N ILE A 23 18.54 15.06 -7.25
CA ILE A 23 18.46 15.93 -8.42
C ILE A 23 19.80 16.64 -8.63
N SER A 24 20.40 16.39 -9.79
CA SER A 24 21.59 17.07 -10.27
C SER A 24 21.21 18.14 -11.29
N PHE A 25 21.75 19.35 -11.15
CA PHE A 25 21.46 20.47 -12.05
C PHE A 25 22.67 20.81 -12.91
N CYS A 26 22.47 21.01 -14.21
CA CYS A 26 23.52 21.44 -15.13
C CYS A 26 23.03 22.61 -16.01
N GLN A 27 23.53 23.82 -15.76
CA GLN A 27 23.15 25.00 -16.55
C GLN A 27 24.01 25.24 -17.80
N GLN A 28 25.19 24.63 -17.87
CA GLN A 28 26.18 24.87 -18.93
C GLN A 28 26.40 23.58 -19.71
N ASN A 29 26.08 23.58 -21.01
CA ASN A 29 26.20 22.39 -21.87
C ASN A 29 27.62 21.78 -21.85
N SER A 30 28.66 22.62 -21.73
CA SER A 30 30.06 22.18 -21.62
C SER A 30 30.36 21.32 -20.39
N ARG A 31 29.49 21.33 -19.36
CA ARG A 31 29.60 20.54 -18.13
C ARG A 31 28.72 19.29 -18.13
N LEU A 32 27.92 19.04 -19.17
CA LEU A 32 27.03 17.87 -19.22
C LEU A 32 27.83 16.56 -19.21
N ALA A 33 28.90 16.48 -20.00
CA ALA A 33 29.75 15.31 -20.05
C ALA A 33 30.36 14.99 -18.67
N SER A 34 30.82 16.00 -17.91
CA SER A 34 31.38 15.75 -16.58
C SER A 34 30.32 15.35 -15.55
N GLN A 35 29.08 15.85 -15.66
CA GLN A 35 27.97 15.43 -14.81
C GLN A 35 27.55 13.98 -15.10
N ILE A 36 27.38 13.63 -16.38
CA ILE A 36 27.05 12.27 -16.83
C ILE A 36 28.15 11.28 -16.44
N ASN A 37 29.41 11.70 -16.49
CA ASN A 37 30.58 10.90 -16.11
C ASN A 37 30.94 11.01 -14.60
N GLY A 38 30.16 11.76 -13.82
CA GLY A 38 30.40 11.94 -12.39
C GLY A 38 30.21 10.66 -11.57
N ILE A 39 30.38 10.73 -10.25
CA ILE A 39 30.19 9.55 -9.38
C ILE A 39 28.70 9.13 -9.31
N ASP A 40 27.79 10.02 -9.70
CA ASP A 40 26.37 9.81 -9.58
C ASP A 40 25.76 9.00 -10.74
N ARG A 41 24.96 8.00 -10.36
CA ARG A 41 24.07 7.28 -11.26
C ARG A 41 22.93 8.23 -11.68
N ILE A 42 22.92 8.63 -12.95
CA ILE A 42 21.82 9.36 -13.58
C ILE A 42 20.95 8.35 -14.34
N ASP A 43 19.64 8.40 -14.11
CA ASP A 43 18.67 7.49 -14.71
C ASP A 43 17.59 8.22 -15.51
N VAL A 44 17.27 9.45 -15.09
CA VAL A 44 16.35 10.35 -15.79
C VAL A 44 17.10 11.61 -16.20
N TRP A 45 16.96 12.04 -17.44
CA TRP A 45 17.48 13.33 -17.90
C TRP A 45 16.34 14.19 -18.45
N ILE A 46 16.15 15.37 -17.87
CA ILE A 46 15.17 16.39 -18.30
C ILE A 46 15.93 17.51 -19.01
N CYS A 47 15.63 17.74 -20.29
CA CYS A 47 16.45 18.56 -21.20
C CYS A 47 15.63 19.36 -22.23
N GLU A 48 16.25 20.32 -22.92
CA GLU A 48 15.63 20.98 -24.08
C GLU A 48 15.60 20.05 -25.31
N GLY A 49 16.61 19.19 -25.44
CA GLY A 49 16.79 18.19 -26.50
C GLY A 49 17.96 18.55 -27.43
N SER A 50 18.18 19.84 -27.69
CA SER A 50 19.25 20.33 -28.57
C SER A 50 20.65 20.08 -28.03
N GLU A 51 20.80 19.92 -26.71
CA GLU A 51 22.05 19.63 -26.03
C GLU A 51 22.44 18.14 -26.08
N VAL A 52 21.52 17.27 -26.47
CA VAL A 52 21.73 15.82 -26.46
C VAL A 52 22.45 15.40 -27.75
N THR A 53 23.60 14.74 -27.60
CA THR A 53 24.41 14.25 -28.71
C THR A 53 24.62 12.74 -28.61
N GLN A 54 24.98 12.10 -29.73
CA GLN A 54 25.31 10.67 -29.77
C GLN A 54 26.35 10.29 -28.69
N ALA A 55 27.43 11.06 -28.59
CA ALA A 55 28.50 10.81 -27.64
C ALA A 55 28.03 10.87 -26.18
N LEU A 56 27.12 11.79 -25.84
CA LEU A 56 26.56 11.87 -24.49
C LEU A 56 25.62 10.70 -24.20
N ILE A 57 24.80 10.28 -25.17
CA ILE A 57 23.95 9.09 -25.02
C ILE A 57 24.81 7.84 -24.85
N ASP A 58 25.88 7.68 -25.63
CA ASP A 58 26.78 6.53 -25.54
C ASP A 58 27.46 6.47 -24.17
N GLN A 59 27.98 7.59 -23.69
CA GLN A 59 28.58 7.69 -22.35
C GLN A 59 27.56 7.39 -21.26
N TRP A 60 26.36 7.95 -21.35
CA TRP A 60 25.33 7.79 -20.33
C TRP A 60 24.76 6.36 -20.29
N SER A 61 24.47 5.77 -21.45
CA SER A 61 23.93 4.42 -21.58
C SER A 61 24.94 3.32 -21.23
N ALA A 62 26.24 3.57 -21.41
CA ALA A 62 27.29 2.66 -20.97
C ALA A 62 27.38 2.50 -19.44
N ARG A 63 26.77 3.42 -18.67
CA ARG A 63 26.85 3.43 -17.20
C ARG A 63 25.60 2.87 -16.54
N ASN A 64 25.82 1.96 -15.57
CA ASN A 64 24.74 1.27 -14.85
C ASN A 64 23.76 0.63 -15.84
N GLN A 65 24.28 -0.28 -16.67
CA GLN A 65 23.54 -0.92 -17.76
C GLN A 65 22.29 -1.65 -17.27
N ASP A 66 22.29 -2.07 -16.00
CA ASP A 66 21.17 -2.74 -15.34
C ASP A 66 19.97 -1.80 -15.09
N SER A 67 20.15 -0.49 -15.18
CA SER A 67 19.08 0.51 -15.02
C SER A 67 18.52 1.00 -16.36
N PRO A 68 17.20 1.19 -16.49
CA PRO A 68 16.65 1.92 -17.62
C PRO A 68 17.18 3.37 -17.62
N LYS A 69 17.35 3.92 -18.82
CA LYS A 69 17.71 5.32 -19.08
C LYS A 69 16.53 6.01 -19.75
N THR A 70 16.13 7.15 -19.22
CA THR A 70 14.91 7.83 -19.66
C THR A 70 15.13 9.33 -19.86
N LEU A 71 14.66 9.86 -20.98
CA LEU A 71 14.91 11.21 -21.42
C LEU A 71 13.58 11.95 -21.60
N LEU A 72 13.37 12.99 -20.81
CA LEU A 72 12.27 13.94 -21.00
C LEU A 72 12.76 15.16 -21.78
N VAL A 73 12.09 15.43 -22.89
CA VAL A 73 12.50 16.44 -23.86
C VAL A 73 11.44 17.51 -23.98
N ARG A 74 11.84 18.78 -23.80
CA ARG A 74 10.90 19.90 -23.95
C ARG A 74 10.57 20.20 -25.40
N ASN A 75 11.56 20.18 -26.29
CA ASN A 75 11.32 20.40 -27.72
C ASN A 75 10.88 19.10 -28.41
N VAL A 76 9.57 18.91 -28.51
CA VAL A 76 8.94 17.72 -29.10
C VAL A 76 9.40 17.41 -30.53
N ASN A 77 9.80 18.44 -31.29
CA ASN A 77 10.26 18.28 -32.67
C ASN A 77 11.60 17.53 -32.78
N LEU A 78 12.34 17.40 -31.67
CA LEU A 78 13.63 16.70 -31.64
C LEU A 78 13.50 15.23 -31.26
N ILE A 79 12.33 14.76 -30.81
CA ILE A 79 12.17 13.38 -30.28
C ILE A 79 12.58 12.33 -31.31
N SER A 80 12.06 12.39 -32.54
CA SER A 80 12.38 11.39 -33.57
C SER A 80 13.87 11.33 -33.93
N GLN A 81 14.55 12.49 -33.91
CA GLN A 81 16.00 12.53 -34.09
C GLN A 81 16.72 11.86 -32.92
N LEU A 82 16.30 12.15 -31.68
CA LEU A 82 16.90 11.59 -30.48
C LEU A 82 16.67 10.08 -30.34
N GLU A 83 15.51 9.59 -30.78
CA GLU A 83 15.21 8.15 -30.86
C GLU A 83 16.16 7.45 -31.84
N SER A 84 16.41 8.07 -33.01
CA SER A 84 17.38 7.56 -33.97
C SER A 84 18.80 7.53 -33.40
N LEU A 85 19.19 8.54 -32.61
CA LEU A 85 20.51 8.59 -31.95
C LEU A 85 20.62 7.56 -30.81
N SER A 86 19.53 7.34 -30.06
CA SER A 86 19.55 6.40 -28.94
C SER A 86 19.58 4.95 -29.38
N MET A 87 19.10 4.64 -30.58
CA MET A 87 18.95 3.28 -31.10
C MET A 87 18.15 2.39 -30.13
N GLY A 88 17.12 2.96 -29.48
CA GLY A 88 16.27 2.27 -28.52
C GLY A 88 16.91 2.01 -27.14
N ARG A 89 18.14 2.48 -26.88
CA ARG A 89 18.80 2.32 -25.56
C ARG A 89 18.23 3.25 -24.48
N VAL A 90 17.52 4.30 -24.88
CA VAL A 90 16.94 5.31 -24.00
C VAL A 90 15.48 5.48 -24.36
N GLU A 91 14.61 5.45 -23.36
CA GLU A 91 13.19 5.76 -23.53
C GLU A 91 12.99 7.27 -23.53
N ILE A 92 12.33 7.82 -24.55
CA ILE A 92 12.25 9.26 -24.79
C ILE A 92 10.79 9.69 -24.79
N GLN A 93 10.44 10.75 -24.05
CA GLN A 93 9.10 11.31 -24.05
C GLN A 93 9.14 12.85 -23.98
N ALA A 94 8.10 13.49 -24.50
CA ALA A 94 7.88 14.92 -24.33
C ALA A 94 7.61 15.29 -22.86
N THR A 95 8.07 16.47 -22.42
CA THR A 95 7.61 17.05 -21.14
C THR A 95 6.11 17.38 -21.21
N PRO A 96 5.37 17.29 -20.10
CA PRO A 96 3.96 17.62 -20.07
C PRO A 96 3.70 19.09 -20.45
N ASN A 97 2.56 19.34 -21.11
CA ASN A 97 2.11 20.70 -21.43
C ASN A 97 1.70 21.45 -20.16
N LYS A 98 1.89 22.78 -20.14
CA LYS A 98 1.62 23.66 -18.98
C LYS A 98 0.16 23.69 -18.47
N GLN A 99 -0.78 22.96 -19.07
CA GLN A 99 -2.21 23.28 -19.00
C GLN A 99 -3.10 22.33 -18.19
N GLN A 100 -2.58 21.34 -17.46
CA GLN A 100 -3.47 20.27 -16.95
C GLN A 100 -3.50 19.98 -15.45
N PHE A 101 -2.70 20.61 -14.60
CA PHE A 101 -2.73 20.30 -13.16
C PHE A 101 -2.65 21.53 -12.27
N GLN A 102 -3.19 21.41 -11.05
CA GLN A 102 -3.03 22.38 -9.96
C GLN A 102 -1.57 22.52 -9.48
N SER A 103 -0.69 21.58 -9.87
CA SER A 103 0.75 21.60 -9.56
C SER A 103 1.55 22.42 -10.57
N SER A 104 2.71 22.94 -10.15
CA SER A 104 3.59 23.66 -11.07
C SER A 104 4.11 22.75 -12.20
N TRP A 105 4.45 23.34 -13.34
CA TRP A 105 4.99 22.59 -14.50
C TRP A 105 6.22 21.76 -14.13
N GLU A 106 7.06 22.26 -13.22
CA GLU A 106 8.25 21.58 -12.72
C GLU A 106 7.89 20.27 -11.99
N LEU A 107 6.91 20.31 -11.08
CA LEU A 107 6.45 19.11 -10.36
C LEU A 107 5.82 18.09 -11.30
N SER A 108 4.98 18.56 -12.23
CA SER A 108 4.41 17.72 -13.29
C SER A 108 5.49 17.05 -14.14
N THR A 109 6.57 17.77 -14.46
CA THR A 109 7.70 17.24 -15.24
C THR A 109 8.51 16.21 -14.44
N LEU A 110 8.72 16.43 -13.14
CA LEU A 110 9.37 15.43 -12.27
C LEU A 110 8.54 14.15 -12.17
N ARG A 111 7.23 14.26 -11.94
CA ARG A 111 6.31 13.11 -11.92
C ARG A 111 6.34 12.36 -13.25
N ALA A 112 6.30 13.06 -14.37
CA ALA A 112 6.41 12.43 -15.69
C ALA A 112 7.72 11.66 -15.87
N GLY A 113 8.84 12.19 -15.36
CA GLY A 113 10.16 11.57 -15.47
C GLY A 113 10.30 10.34 -14.58
N GLU A 114 9.77 10.43 -13.36
CA GLU A 114 9.66 9.32 -12.42
C GLU A 114 8.83 8.18 -13.01
N MET A 115 7.64 8.48 -13.54
CA MET A 115 6.76 7.49 -14.16
C MET A 115 7.32 6.91 -15.47
N LEU A 116 8.12 7.67 -16.21
CA LEU A 116 8.82 7.15 -17.39
C LEU A 116 9.91 6.14 -16.97
N TYR A 117 10.67 6.44 -15.93
CA TYR A 117 11.63 5.50 -15.35
C TYR A 117 10.97 4.23 -14.82
N ALA A 118 9.87 4.36 -14.07
CA ALA A 118 9.11 3.22 -13.54
C ALA A 118 8.60 2.31 -14.68
N ARG A 119 8.12 2.89 -15.79
CA ARG A 119 7.74 2.16 -17.01
C ARG A 119 8.91 1.39 -17.62
N GLY A 120 10.08 2.03 -17.73
CA GLY A 120 11.30 1.38 -18.20
C GLY A 120 11.71 0.20 -17.33
N CYS A 121 11.55 0.29 -16.00
CA CYS A 121 11.80 -0.81 -15.08
C CYS A 121 10.81 -1.97 -15.29
N ALA A 122 9.51 -1.68 -15.34
CA ALA A 122 8.46 -2.68 -15.53
C ALA A 122 8.66 -3.49 -16.83
N ARG A 123 9.02 -2.82 -17.94
CA ARG A 123 9.28 -3.50 -19.24
C ARG A 123 10.51 -4.40 -19.23
N ARG A 124 11.55 -4.07 -18.45
CA ARG A 124 12.75 -4.91 -18.33
C ARG A 124 12.51 -6.15 -17.46
N GLY A 125 11.67 -6.04 -16.43
CA GLY A 125 11.30 -7.16 -15.55
C GLY A 125 10.37 -8.17 -16.22
N GLY A 126 9.41 -7.71 -17.02
CA GLY A 126 8.33 -8.52 -17.60
C GLY A 126 8.69 -9.42 -18.79
N GLY A 127 9.98 -9.67 -19.10
CA GLY A 127 10.38 -10.68 -20.07
C GLY A 127 9.69 -10.60 -21.44
N GLY A 128 9.47 -9.40 -22.00
CA GLY A 128 8.88 -9.27 -23.33
C GLY A 128 8.62 -7.82 -23.72
N ALA A 129 9.02 -7.45 -24.95
CA ALA A 129 8.60 -6.20 -25.56
C ALA A 129 7.09 -6.24 -25.82
N VAL A 130 6.29 -5.75 -24.87
CA VAL A 130 4.87 -5.50 -25.10
C VAL A 130 4.78 -4.37 -26.12
N ASN A 131 4.42 -4.71 -27.37
CA ASN A 131 4.14 -3.75 -28.42
C ASN A 131 2.91 -2.92 -28.00
N HIS A 132 3.14 -1.64 -27.69
CA HIS A 132 2.14 -0.62 -27.31
C HIS A 132 1.15 -0.24 -28.44
N LYS A 133 0.83 -1.14 -29.37
CA LYS A 133 0.04 -0.80 -30.57
C LYS A 133 -1.40 -1.29 -30.59
N ASN A 134 -1.87 -2.03 -29.60
CA ASN A 134 -3.27 -2.49 -29.55
C ASN A 134 -3.92 -2.09 -28.22
N GLU A 135 -4.31 -0.82 -28.08
CA GLU A 135 -5.16 -0.33 -26.97
C GLU A 135 -6.67 -0.40 -27.29
N GLU A 136 -7.07 -0.96 -28.43
CA GLU A 136 -8.48 -1.05 -28.83
C GLU A 136 -8.95 -2.49 -29.05
N ILE A 137 -8.94 -3.35 -28.03
CA ILE A 137 -9.94 -4.44 -27.86
C ILE A 137 -10.06 -4.73 -26.35
N ILE A 138 -10.97 -4.05 -25.66
CA ILE A 138 -11.51 -4.52 -24.38
C ILE A 138 -12.81 -5.22 -24.73
N HIS A 139 -12.80 -6.56 -24.74
CA HIS A 139 -13.92 -7.45 -24.40
C HIS A 139 -13.46 -8.88 -24.74
N GLU A 140 -13.62 -9.79 -23.77
CA GLU A 140 -13.30 -11.23 -23.81
C GLU A 140 -11.82 -11.60 -23.60
N LEU A 141 -11.44 -11.74 -22.32
CA LEU A 141 -10.28 -12.53 -21.88
C LEU A 141 -10.46 -13.96 -22.41
N ASP A 142 -9.63 -14.38 -23.35
CA ASP A 142 -9.71 -15.69 -24.00
C ASP A 142 -9.45 -16.82 -22.98
N HIS A 143 -10.52 -17.46 -22.50
CA HIS A 143 -10.50 -18.59 -21.56
C HIS A 143 -9.55 -19.73 -21.99
N ASN A 144 -9.20 -19.81 -23.28
CA ASN A 144 -8.34 -20.86 -23.82
C ASN A 144 -6.87 -20.75 -23.38
N HIS A 145 -6.36 -19.56 -23.02
CA HIS A 145 -4.95 -19.39 -22.62
C HIS A 145 -4.66 -19.70 -21.14
N ALA A 146 -5.69 -19.67 -20.29
CA ALA A 146 -5.58 -19.86 -18.84
C ALA A 146 -5.86 -21.30 -18.37
N THR A 147 -6.69 -22.02 -19.12
CA THR A 147 -7.22 -23.33 -18.70
C THR A 147 -6.09 -24.35 -18.46
N GLY A 148 -5.98 -24.83 -17.23
CA GLY A 148 -5.05 -25.91 -16.85
C GLY A 148 -3.64 -25.46 -16.44
N LYS A 149 -3.32 -24.16 -16.47
CA LYS A 149 -2.07 -23.67 -15.87
C LYS A 149 -2.15 -23.66 -14.35
N THR A 150 -1.08 -24.07 -13.69
CA THR A 150 -0.99 -24.11 -12.23
C THR A 150 -0.49 -22.79 -11.66
N VAL A 151 -1.12 -22.33 -10.57
CA VAL A 151 -0.66 -21.17 -9.80
C VAL A 151 -0.46 -21.58 -8.36
N LEU A 152 0.78 -21.44 -7.87
CA LEU A 152 1.09 -21.58 -6.45
C LEU A 152 1.05 -20.21 -5.76
N VAL A 153 0.10 -20.05 -4.85
CA VAL A 153 -0.11 -18.84 -4.05
C VAL A 153 0.51 -19.03 -2.67
N VAL A 154 1.43 -18.17 -2.27
CA VAL A 154 2.15 -18.18 -1.00
C VAL A 154 1.64 -17.06 -0.10
N GLY A 155 1.00 -17.44 1.00
CA GLY A 155 0.24 -16.57 1.90
C GLY A 155 -1.24 -16.58 1.54
N ALA A 156 -2.09 -16.95 2.51
CA ALA A 156 -3.54 -16.94 2.48
C ALA A 156 -4.10 -15.68 3.19
N GLY A 157 -3.40 -14.56 3.05
CA GLY A 157 -3.92 -13.25 3.44
C GLY A 157 -4.98 -12.74 2.45
N ILE A 158 -5.75 -11.72 2.85
CA ILE A 158 -6.89 -11.22 2.07
C ILE A 158 -6.54 -10.86 0.61
N MET A 159 -5.40 -10.22 0.38
CA MET A 159 -4.95 -9.86 -0.98
C MET A 159 -4.83 -11.09 -1.88
N ASN A 160 -4.17 -12.12 -1.39
CA ASN A 160 -3.96 -13.36 -2.13
C ASN A 160 -5.22 -14.20 -2.24
N LEU A 161 -6.12 -14.18 -1.25
CA LEU A 161 -7.39 -14.90 -1.33
C LEU A 161 -8.32 -14.28 -2.38
N VAL A 162 -8.40 -12.96 -2.46
CA VAL A 162 -9.15 -12.29 -3.55
C VAL A 162 -8.51 -12.60 -4.91
N ALA A 163 -7.18 -12.52 -5.02
CA ALA A 163 -6.49 -12.89 -6.27
C ALA A 163 -6.68 -14.37 -6.65
N ALA A 164 -6.63 -15.28 -5.68
CA ALA A 164 -6.84 -16.71 -5.87
C ALA A 164 -8.25 -17.03 -6.38
N GLU A 165 -9.29 -16.40 -5.82
CA GLU A 165 -10.66 -16.55 -6.32
C GLU A 165 -10.76 -16.06 -7.77
N PHE A 166 -10.19 -14.89 -8.08
CA PHE A 166 -10.20 -14.34 -9.44
C PHE A 166 -9.50 -15.25 -10.45
N LEU A 167 -8.39 -15.88 -10.05
CA LEU A 167 -7.64 -16.83 -10.86
C LEU A 167 -8.42 -18.14 -11.04
N ALA A 168 -8.99 -18.70 -9.98
CA ALA A 168 -9.76 -19.94 -10.02
C ALA A 168 -11.00 -19.80 -10.92
N THR A 169 -11.73 -18.68 -10.80
CA THR A 169 -12.88 -18.35 -11.66
C THR A 169 -12.49 -18.20 -13.14
N ARG A 170 -11.21 -17.94 -13.45
CA ARG A 170 -10.67 -17.90 -14.82
C ARG A 170 -10.10 -19.24 -15.31
N GLY A 171 -10.24 -20.31 -14.54
CA GLY A 171 -9.83 -21.67 -14.92
C GLY A 171 -8.37 -22.02 -14.61
N PHE A 172 -7.66 -21.20 -13.83
CA PHE A 172 -6.34 -21.56 -13.30
C PHE A 172 -6.48 -22.62 -12.19
N GLN A 173 -5.56 -23.59 -12.16
CA GLN A 173 -5.48 -24.53 -11.05
C GLN A 173 -4.73 -23.90 -9.88
N VAL A 174 -5.48 -23.46 -8.86
CA VAL A 174 -4.93 -22.72 -7.72
C VAL A 174 -4.53 -23.66 -6.57
N ARG A 175 -3.30 -23.50 -6.10
CA ARG A 175 -2.79 -24.13 -4.88
C ARG A 175 -2.31 -23.05 -3.92
N ILE A 176 -2.86 -23.00 -2.72
CA ILE A 176 -2.50 -22.01 -1.70
C ILE A 176 -1.69 -22.69 -0.60
N VAL A 177 -0.60 -22.05 -0.19
CA VAL A 177 0.20 -22.46 0.97
C VAL A 177 0.32 -21.27 1.92
N ASP A 178 0.21 -21.50 3.22
CA ASP A 178 0.40 -20.47 4.24
C ASP A 178 1.26 -21.01 5.38
N ALA A 179 2.14 -20.17 5.93
CA ALA A 179 3.01 -20.53 7.05
C ALA A 179 2.22 -20.68 8.37
N GLY A 180 1.09 -20.00 8.49
CA GLY A 180 0.16 -20.09 9.60
C GLY A 180 -0.84 -21.25 9.47
N PRO A 181 -1.55 -21.56 10.57
CA PRO A 181 -2.57 -22.59 10.60
C PRO A 181 -3.86 -22.16 9.88
N ASP A 182 -4.76 -23.11 9.63
CA ASP A 182 -6.10 -22.83 9.08
C ASP A 182 -6.86 -21.85 10.00
N PRO A 183 -7.23 -20.64 9.51
CA PRO A 183 -7.90 -19.64 10.33
C PRO A 183 -9.30 -20.07 10.79
N ASN A 184 -9.95 -21.03 10.12
CA ASN A 184 -11.28 -21.52 10.51
C ASN A 184 -11.25 -22.41 11.75
N THR A 185 -10.08 -22.99 12.07
CA THR A 185 -9.94 -23.93 13.20
C THR A 185 -8.98 -23.44 14.27
N CYS A 186 -8.09 -22.50 13.94
CA CYS A 186 -7.15 -21.96 14.89
C CYS A 186 -7.83 -21.04 15.92
N LYS A 187 -7.60 -21.31 17.20
CA LYS A 187 -8.09 -20.47 18.31
C LYS A 187 -7.05 -19.44 18.79
N ASP A 188 -5.79 -19.63 18.42
CA ASP A 188 -4.70 -18.76 18.81
C ASP A 188 -4.44 -17.72 17.73
N TRP A 189 -4.99 -16.52 17.94
CA TRP A 189 -4.86 -15.41 16.99
C TRP A 189 -3.41 -14.97 16.78
N THR A 190 -2.50 -15.23 17.72
CA THR A 190 -1.10 -14.80 17.62
C THR A 190 -0.33 -15.55 16.54
N ARG A 191 -0.84 -16.73 16.13
CA ARG A 191 -0.29 -17.54 15.04
C ARG A 191 -0.83 -17.14 13.66
N LEU A 192 -1.82 -16.26 13.61
CA LEU A 192 -2.48 -15.86 12.37
C LEU A 192 -1.89 -14.57 11.81
N GLY A 193 -1.85 -14.47 10.48
CA GLY A 193 -1.41 -13.26 9.77
C GLY A 193 -2.36 -12.08 9.96
N VAL A 194 -1.99 -10.92 9.42
CA VAL A 194 -2.70 -9.64 9.61
C VAL A 194 -4.21 -9.71 9.36
N THR A 195 -4.66 -10.54 8.40
CA THR A 195 -6.08 -10.74 8.08
C THR A 195 -6.91 -11.21 9.27
N HIS A 196 -6.42 -12.18 10.05
CA HIS A 196 -7.16 -12.82 11.14
C HIS A 196 -6.58 -12.59 12.55
N GLY A 197 -5.32 -12.17 12.65
CA GLY A 197 -4.70 -11.91 13.95
C GLY A 197 -5.26 -10.65 14.63
N GLY A 198 -5.86 -9.74 13.87
CA GLY A 198 -6.48 -8.52 14.37
C GLY A 198 -7.95 -8.68 14.78
N GLY A 199 -8.66 -7.55 14.82
CA GLY A 199 -10.12 -7.53 14.95
C GLY A 199 -10.82 -7.97 13.67
N ASP A 200 -12.03 -8.53 13.84
CA ASP A 200 -12.92 -8.98 12.77
C ASP A 200 -13.58 -7.79 12.05
N ALA A 201 -12.76 -6.95 11.44
CA ALA A 201 -13.21 -5.70 10.84
C ALA A 201 -12.26 -5.23 9.75
N ARG A 202 -12.78 -4.93 8.57
CA ARG A 202 -12.06 -4.19 7.53
C ARG A 202 -12.92 -3.10 6.95
N MET A 203 -12.26 -2.03 6.51
CA MET A 203 -12.88 -0.83 5.97
C MET A 203 -12.32 -0.53 4.59
N PHE A 204 -13.19 -0.08 3.70
CA PHE A 204 -12.83 0.56 2.45
C PHE A 204 -13.34 2.00 2.47
N THR A 205 -12.47 2.93 2.11
CA THR A 205 -12.79 4.31 1.72
C THR A 205 -11.82 4.73 0.61
N PHE A 206 -12.16 5.78 -0.16
CA PHE A 206 -11.27 6.28 -1.21
C PHE A 206 -9.95 6.86 -0.69
N THR A 207 -9.88 7.19 0.61
CA THR A 207 -8.66 7.68 1.26
C THR A 207 -8.01 6.63 2.17
N GLU A 208 -8.26 5.33 1.97
CA GLU A 208 -7.60 4.31 2.78
C GLU A 208 -6.11 4.19 2.38
N ALA A 209 -5.24 3.78 3.32
CA ALA A 209 -3.78 3.74 3.16
C ALA A 209 -3.10 5.11 3.01
N ASP A 210 -3.16 5.92 4.06
CA ASP A 210 -2.57 7.26 4.07
C ASP A 210 -1.06 7.27 3.77
N ASN A 211 -0.61 8.31 3.05
CA ASN A 211 0.81 8.52 2.79
C ASN A 211 1.44 9.35 3.93
N TYR A 212 2.05 8.66 4.89
CA TYR A 212 2.70 9.28 6.04
C TYR A 212 4.02 9.99 5.71
N ASN A 213 4.45 10.07 4.44
CA ASN A 213 5.62 10.85 4.05
C ASN A 213 5.29 12.32 3.75
N GLU A 214 3.99 12.68 3.66
CA GLU A 214 3.56 14.04 3.36
C GLU A 214 4.02 15.03 4.44
N LYS A 215 4.62 16.14 4.00
CA LYS A 215 5.08 17.22 4.88
C LYS A 215 4.17 18.43 4.71
N GLY A 216 3.83 19.07 5.83
CA GLY A 216 2.93 20.22 5.82
C GLY A 216 1.45 19.88 5.58
N SER A 217 1.07 18.61 5.77
CA SER A 217 -0.34 18.21 5.78
C SER A 217 -1.09 18.92 6.91
N ASP A 218 -2.32 19.37 6.62
CA ASP A 218 -3.25 19.91 7.62
C ASP A 218 -4.03 18.81 8.36
N ILE A 219 -4.07 17.59 7.80
CA ILE A 219 -4.68 16.41 8.42
C ILE A 219 -3.70 15.80 9.44
N TYR A 220 -2.55 15.32 8.97
CA TYR A 220 -1.50 14.71 9.79
C TYR A 220 -0.47 15.71 10.35
N HIS A 221 0.25 15.30 11.38
CA HIS A 221 1.45 16.02 11.86
C HIS A 221 2.70 15.63 11.06
N ASP A 222 3.84 16.32 11.27
CA ASP A 222 5.09 15.93 10.61
C ASP A 222 5.61 14.59 11.13
N MET A 223 5.62 13.60 10.24
CA MET A 223 5.98 12.21 10.53
C MET A 223 7.45 11.89 10.28
N ARG A 224 8.28 12.84 9.83
CA ARG A 224 9.63 12.57 9.29
C ARG A 224 10.53 11.75 10.22
N HIS A 225 10.37 11.90 11.54
CA HIS A 225 11.19 11.20 12.53
C HIS A 225 10.36 10.31 13.48
N ILE A 226 9.15 9.95 13.08
CA ILE A 226 8.19 9.25 13.95
C ILE A 226 8.73 7.89 14.42
N PHE A 227 9.50 7.20 13.59
CA PHE A 227 10.13 5.92 13.90
C PHE A 227 11.36 6.02 14.81
N ARG A 228 11.93 7.23 14.98
CA ARG A 228 13.10 7.46 15.84
C ARG A 228 12.74 7.76 17.30
N LYS A 229 11.45 7.75 17.63
CA LYS A 229 10.93 7.95 18.99
C LYS A 229 10.07 6.75 19.36
N THR A 230 10.07 6.40 20.64
CA THR A 230 9.20 5.33 21.16
C THR A 230 7.76 5.82 21.31
N ALA A 231 6.80 4.90 21.39
CA ALA A 231 5.38 5.22 21.61
C ALA A 231 5.16 6.18 22.79
N ARG A 232 5.76 5.87 23.95
CA ARG A 232 5.68 6.71 25.16
C ARG A 232 6.41 8.06 25.05
N ASN A 233 7.21 8.27 24.00
CA ASN A 233 7.94 9.50 23.72
C ASN A 233 7.43 10.21 22.46
N GLY A 234 6.17 9.99 22.09
CA GLY A 234 5.52 10.66 20.96
C GLY A 234 6.05 10.21 19.59
N GLY A 235 6.44 8.94 19.48
CA GLY A 235 6.77 8.29 18.21
C GLY A 235 5.96 7.03 17.99
N TRP A 236 6.35 6.25 16.99
CA TRP A 236 5.70 4.98 16.67
C TRP A 236 6.51 3.76 17.10
N SER A 237 7.78 3.89 17.51
CA SER A 237 8.59 2.71 17.78
C SER A 237 8.13 1.96 19.04
N VAL A 238 7.89 0.65 18.92
CA VAL A 238 7.59 -0.22 20.09
C VAL A 238 8.80 -0.97 20.61
N LYS A 239 9.97 -0.68 20.06
CA LYS A 239 11.29 -1.08 20.53
C LYS A 239 12.23 0.14 20.55
N LEU A 240 13.38 0.02 21.21
CA LEU A 240 14.33 1.12 21.28
C LEU A 240 14.95 1.38 19.89
N PRO A 241 14.94 2.62 19.36
CA PRO A 241 15.54 2.93 18.07
C PRO A 241 17.04 2.57 17.97
N SER A 242 17.75 2.57 19.10
CA SER A 242 19.15 2.15 19.19
C SER A 242 19.37 0.64 18.93
N THR A 243 18.31 -0.17 18.95
CA THR A 243 18.38 -1.62 18.68
C THR A 243 17.94 -1.98 17.27
N PHE A 244 17.71 -0.99 16.39
CA PHE A 244 17.35 -1.26 15.00
C PHE A 244 18.52 -1.95 14.28
N SER A 245 18.20 -2.98 13.51
CA SER A 245 19.17 -3.60 12.60
C SER A 245 19.58 -2.64 11.49
N ALA A 246 20.64 -2.97 10.76
CA ALA A 246 21.08 -2.17 9.61
C ALA A 246 19.98 -2.02 8.53
N ALA A 247 19.23 -3.10 8.28
CA ALA A 247 18.12 -3.08 7.33
C ALA A 247 16.98 -2.15 7.80
N GLU A 248 16.65 -2.18 9.09
CA GLU A 248 15.64 -1.30 9.67
C GLU A 248 16.07 0.16 9.67
N LEU A 249 17.34 0.44 9.97
CA LEU A 249 17.90 1.79 9.88
C LEU A 249 17.87 2.33 8.45
N ALA A 250 18.18 1.47 7.46
CA ALA A 250 18.12 1.83 6.05
C ALA A 250 16.68 2.13 5.61
N TRP A 251 15.73 1.29 5.99
CA TRP A 251 14.31 1.49 5.71
C TRP A 251 13.76 2.77 6.35
N VAL A 252 14.06 2.99 7.64
CA VAL A 252 13.64 4.21 8.35
C VAL A 252 14.24 5.41 7.64
N LYS A 253 15.56 5.42 7.37
CA LYS A 253 16.21 6.51 6.65
C LYS A 253 15.56 6.77 5.28
N ALA A 254 15.17 5.72 4.56
CA ALA A 254 14.49 5.85 3.28
C ALA A 254 13.14 6.58 3.43
N PHE A 255 12.35 6.22 4.44
CA PHE A 255 11.09 6.89 4.77
C PHE A 255 11.30 8.40 5.05
N GLU A 256 12.32 8.77 5.83
CA GLU A 256 12.57 10.19 6.19
C GLU A 256 13.14 11.02 5.02
N GLN A 257 13.62 10.35 3.97
CA GLN A 257 14.27 10.93 2.81
C GLN A 257 13.35 11.06 1.60
N VAL A 258 12.09 10.63 1.68
CA VAL A 258 11.09 10.88 0.63
C VAL A 258 10.93 12.40 0.43
N PRO A 259 11.16 12.92 -0.80
CA PRO A 259 10.94 14.33 -1.11
C PRO A 259 9.45 14.69 -1.07
N ILE A 260 9.14 15.95 -0.75
CA ILE A 260 7.74 16.41 -0.61
C ILE A 260 6.94 16.17 -1.89
N TRP A 261 7.51 16.54 -3.04
CA TRP A 261 6.82 16.38 -4.32
C TRP A 261 6.53 14.91 -4.65
N LEU A 262 7.40 14.00 -4.24
CA LEU A 262 7.25 12.57 -4.48
C LEU A 262 6.21 11.98 -3.53
N ALA A 263 6.21 12.37 -2.25
CA ALA A 263 5.17 11.98 -1.30
C ALA A 263 3.77 12.39 -1.79
N HIS A 264 3.64 13.61 -2.34
CA HIS A 264 2.38 14.08 -2.94
C HIS A 264 1.96 13.23 -4.14
N ALA A 265 2.87 12.98 -5.09
CA ALA A 265 2.59 12.16 -6.26
C ALA A 265 2.18 10.72 -5.87
N MET A 266 2.87 10.12 -4.89
CA MET A 266 2.56 8.79 -4.38
C MET A 266 1.20 8.74 -3.66
N LYS A 267 0.82 9.82 -2.95
CA LYS A 267 -0.51 9.96 -2.35
C LYS A 267 -1.61 9.97 -3.42
N GLU A 268 -1.43 10.73 -4.50
CA GLU A 268 -2.36 10.73 -5.64
C GLU A 268 -2.47 9.34 -6.27
N ASP A 269 -1.34 8.65 -6.47
CA ASP A 269 -1.33 7.28 -7.01
C ASP A 269 -2.10 6.29 -6.11
N ILE A 270 -2.02 6.44 -4.78
CA ILE A 270 -2.80 5.62 -3.84
C ILE A 270 -4.29 5.88 -4.00
N TYR A 271 -4.70 7.15 -4.13
CA TYR A 271 -6.10 7.50 -4.35
C TYR A 271 -6.63 6.98 -5.68
N ASP A 272 -5.84 7.06 -6.75
CA ASP A 272 -6.18 6.49 -8.06
C ASP A 272 -6.40 4.96 -7.96
N VAL A 273 -5.53 4.25 -7.25
CA VAL A 273 -5.68 2.81 -7.01
C VAL A 273 -6.92 2.51 -6.15
N ASN A 274 -7.19 3.30 -5.11
CA ASN A 274 -8.39 3.12 -4.28
C ASN A 274 -9.68 3.37 -5.07
N TRP A 275 -9.67 4.35 -5.98
CA TRP A 275 -10.80 4.63 -6.86
C TRP A 275 -11.13 3.43 -7.76
N GLU A 276 -10.11 2.88 -8.40
CA GLU A 276 -10.24 1.67 -9.21
C GLU A 276 -10.66 0.46 -8.36
N ALA A 277 -10.10 0.30 -7.16
CA ALA A 277 -10.50 -0.76 -6.26
C ALA A 277 -11.98 -0.62 -5.81
N GLY A 278 -12.48 0.60 -5.63
CA GLY A 278 -13.89 0.85 -5.29
C GLY A 278 -14.85 0.37 -6.37
N LYS A 279 -14.54 0.63 -7.65
CA LYS A 279 -15.31 0.09 -8.79
C LYS A 279 -15.31 -1.43 -8.78
N LEU A 280 -14.13 -2.03 -8.62
CA LEU A 280 -13.96 -3.48 -8.60
C LEU A 280 -14.61 -4.14 -7.39
N TRP A 281 -14.67 -3.48 -6.24
CA TRP A 281 -15.43 -3.95 -5.08
C TRP A 281 -16.92 -3.98 -5.37
N ALA A 282 -17.47 -2.92 -5.97
CA ALA A 282 -18.88 -2.87 -6.35
C ALA A 282 -19.23 -3.97 -7.37
N GLU A 283 -18.40 -4.14 -8.40
CA GLU A 283 -18.52 -5.25 -9.35
C GLU A 283 -18.41 -6.62 -8.67
N TYR A 284 -17.54 -6.75 -7.66
CA TYR A 284 -17.38 -8.00 -6.92
C TYR A 284 -18.62 -8.34 -6.08
N MET A 285 -19.19 -7.35 -5.38
CA MET A 285 -20.42 -7.51 -4.62
C MET A 285 -21.61 -7.89 -5.52
N ASP A 286 -21.65 -7.36 -6.75
CA ASP A 286 -22.70 -7.68 -7.72
C ASP A 286 -22.54 -9.08 -8.33
N ARG A 287 -21.31 -9.48 -8.71
CA ARG A 287 -21.06 -10.76 -9.40
C ARG A 287 -21.04 -11.98 -8.50
N ALA A 288 -20.75 -11.80 -7.20
CA ALA A 288 -20.62 -12.88 -6.22
C ALA A 288 -21.24 -12.48 -4.86
N PRO A 289 -22.56 -12.17 -4.83
CA PRO A 289 -23.23 -11.68 -3.63
C PRO A 289 -23.14 -12.66 -2.46
N GLU A 290 -23.06 -13.96 -2.74
CA GLU A 290 -22.95 -15.03 -1.75
C GLU A 290 -21.72 -14.89 -0.84
N LEU A 291 -20.63 -14.28 -1.34
CA LEU A 291 -19.44 -14.04 -0.54
C LEU A 291 -19.66 -12.97 0.54
N PHE A 292 -20.62 -12.07 0.32
CA PHE A 292 -20.93 -10.95 1.20
C PHE A 292 -22.17 -11.22 2.07
N GLU A 293 -22.75 -12.42 1.98
CA GLU A 293 -23.82 -12.83 2.88
C GLU A 293 -23.28 -13.15 4.28
N GLY A 294 -23.94 -12.62 5.31
CA GLY A 294 -23.59 -12.90 6.71
C GLY A 294 -22.25 -12.31 7.16
N VAL A 295 -21.64 -11.40 6.37
CA VAL A 295 -20.36 -10.76 6.72
C VAL A 295 -20.51 -9.42 7.43
N SER A 296 -21.72 -9.06 7.86
CA SER A 296 -22.01 -7.75 8.48
C SER A 296 -21.49 -6.58 7.64
N LEU A 297 -21.94 -6.53 6.39
CA LEU A 297 -21.62 -5.45 5.47
C LEU A 297 -22.40 -4.18 5.85
N HIS A 298 -21.68 -3.09 6.11
CA HIS A 298 -22.26 -1.77 6.38
C HIS A 298 -21.69 -0.76 5.40
N THR A 299 -22.56 0.04 4.78
CA THR A 299 -22.18 1.09 3.83
C THR A 299 -22.09 2.46 4.51
N ASP A 300 -21.31 3.33 3.86
CA ASP A 300 -20.99 4.68 4.28
C ASP A 300 -20.25 4.76 5.62
N ILE A 301 -19.26 5.64 5.68
CA ILE A 301 -18.40 5.79 6.85
C ILE A 301 -18.58 7.20 7.42
N LEU A 302 -18.97 7.29 8.70
CA LEU A 302 -18.96 8.55 9.44
C LEU A 302 -17.54 8.86 9.87
N ARG A 303 -16.94 9.94 9.37
CA ARG A 303 -15.62 10.40 9.78
C ARG A 303 -15.75 11.51 10.81
N LEU A 304 -15.08 11.34 11.95
CA LEU A 304 -15.08 12.28 13.07
C LEU A 304 -13.71 12.90 13.23
N TYR A 305 -13.66 14.20 13.45
CA TYR A 305 -12.41 14.96 13.57
C TYR A 305 -12.36 15.71 14.89
N ALA A 306 -11.24 15.60 15.60
CA ALA A 306 -11.03 16.33 16.84
C ALA A 306 -10.74 17.83 16.62
N GLU A 307 -10.16 18.20 15.47
CA GLU A 307 -9.72 19.56 15.15
C GLU A 307 -10.39 20.14 13.90
N ASP A 308 -10.74 21.43 13.93
CA ASP A 308 -11.38 22.14 12.80
C ASP A 308 -10.50 22.21 11.55
N LEU A 309 -9.18 22.35 11.73
CA LEU A 309 -8.22 22.41 10.63
C LEU A 309 -8.22 21.09 9.83
N ALA A 310 -8.09 19.97 10.54
CA ALA A 310 -8.14 18.63 9.94
C ALA A 310 -9.52 18.33 9.34
N LEU A 311 -10.61 18.75 9.99
CA LEU A 311 -11.97 18.62 9.45
C LEU A 311 -12.13 19.35 8.12
N THR A 312 -11.64 20.59 8.04
CA THR A 312 -11.73 21.42 6.83
C THR A 312 -10.93 20.80 5.68
N ALA A 313 -9.67 20.42 5.94
CA ALA A 313 -8.82 19.77 4.95
C ALA A 313 -9.41 18.43 4.47
N ALA A 314 -9.96 17.63 5.39
CA ALA A 314 -10.60 16.37 5.03
C ALA A 314 -11.90 16.57 4.23
N HIS A 315 -12.68 17.61 4.54
CA HIS A 315 -13.87 17.94 3.77
C HIS A 315 -13.51 18.28 2.32
N GLU A 316 -12.50 19.13 2.11
CA GLU A 316 -12.01 19.48 0.77
C GLU A 316 -11.52 18.25 0.02
N LEU A 317 -10.66 17.44 0.66
CA LEU A 317 -10.15 16.20 0.07
C LEU A 317 -11.27 15.25 -0.38
N ASN A 318 -12.23 14.95 0.50
CA ASN A 318 -13.30 13.99 0.18
C ASN A 318 -14.29 14.56 -0.84
N ARG A 319 -14.49 15.88 -0.88
CA ARG A 319 -15.28 16.53 -1.94
C ARG A 319 -14.57 16.42 -3.29
N ASP A 320 -13.27 16.68 -3.33
CA ASP A 320 -12.48 16.67 -4.57
C ASP A 320 -12.33 15.24 -5.13
N LEU A 321 -12.31 14.24 -4.25
CA LEU A 321 -12.39 12.82 -4.61
C LEU A 321 -13.82 12.35 -4.98
N GLY A 322 -14.84 13.19 -4.86
CA GLY A 322 -16.24 12.78 -5.09
C GLY A 322 -16.76 11.74 -4.09
N ALA A 323 -16.12 11.63 -2.93
CA ALA A 323 -16.44 10.66 -1.88
C ALA A 323 -17.42 11.20 -0.83
N LEU A 324 -17.59 12.53 -0.73
CA LEU A 324 -18.42 13.17 0.28
C LEU A 324 -19.92 12.90 0.05
N VAL A 325 -20.58 12.30 1.04
CA VAL A 325 -22.03 12.02 1.02
C VAL A 325 -22.80 13.10 1.77
N ASN A 326 -22.37 13.43 2.98
CA ASN A 326 -23.02 14.43 3.84
C ASN A 326 -22.00 15.15 4.71
N ASP A 327 -22.29 16.40 5.05
CA ASP A 327 -21.57 17.20 6.04
C ASP A 327 -22.37 17.34 7.35
N PHE A 328 -21.65 17.34 8.47
CA PHE A 328 -22.23 17.52 9.80
C PHE A 328 -21.48 18.60 10.58
N PRO A 329 -22.03 19.82 10.62
CA PRO A 329 -21.70 20.76 11.69
C PRO A 329 -21.91 20.10 13.05
N LEU A 330 -21.09 20.42 14.04
CA LEU A 330 -21.10 19.76 15.37
C LEU A 330 -22.50 19.67 15.99
N SER A 331 -23.29 20.74 15.91
CA SER A 331 -24.65 20.79 16.46
C SER A 331 -25.62 19.82 15.78
N LYS A 332 -25.48 19.59 14.47
CA LYS A 332 -26.24 18.60 13.72
C LYS A 332 -25.77 17.19 14.09
N LEU A 333 -24.45 16.99 14.16
CA LEU A 333 -23.83 15.72 14.51
C LEU A 333 -24.31 15.20 15.87
N VAL A 334 -24.25 16.00 16.93
CA VAL A 334 -24.66 15.56 18.29
C VAL A 334 -26.16 15.36 18.44
N ARG A 335 -26.97 15.95 17.54
CA ARG A 335 -28.42 15.71 17.52
C ARG A 335 -28.74 14.36 16.89
N GLU A 336 -28.05 14.01 15.81
CA GLU A 336 -28.25 12.75 15.09
C GLU A 336 -27.53 11.58 15.76
N TYR A 337 -26.40 11.85 16.41
CA TYR A 337 -25.55 10.88 17.11
C TYR A 337 -25.30 11.35 18.55
N PRO A 338 -26.32 11.26 19.45
CA PRO A 338 -26.23 11.77 20.82
C PRO A 338 -25.12 11.13 21.66
N GLN A 339 -24.65 9.94 21.31
CA GLN A 339 -23.50 9.26 21.92
C GLN A 339 -22.22 10.10 21.89
N PHE A 340 -22.05 10.97 20.89
CA PHE A 340 -20.87 11.84 20.78
C PHE A 340 -20.97 13.15 21.56
N TYR A 341 -22.08 13.37 22.27
CA TYR A 341 -22.26 14.56 23.10
C TYR A 341 -21.14 14.73 24.14
N ALA A 342 -20.65 13.63 24.71
CA ALA A 342 -19.55 13.67 25.68
C ALA A 342 -18.26 14.23 25.05
N ALA A 343 -17.84 13.68 23.90
CA ALA A 343 -16.66 14.13 23.16
C ALA A 343 -16.79 15.59 22.68
N ALA A 344 -17.98 15.99 22.21
CA ALA A 344 -18.25 17.38 21.84
C ALA A 344 -18.10 18.33 23.04
N LYS A 345 -18.64 17.94 24.21
CA LYS A 345 -18.57 18.73 25.44
C LYS A 345 -17.14 18.87 25.97
N SER A 346 -16.31 17.85 25.82
CA SER A 346 -14.90 17.88 26.22
C SER A 346 -13.97 18.55 25.21
N LYS A 347 -14.50 19.00 24.05
CA LYS A 347 -13.73 19.56 22.92
C LYS A 347 -12.79 18.55 22.25
N ASP A 348 -13.12 17.27 22.34
CA ASP A 348 -12.45 16.19 21.60
C ASP A 348 -13.13 15.93 20.24
N LEU A 349 -14.11 16.75 19.85
CA LEU A 349 -14.85 16.59 18.60
C LEU A 349 -15.22 17.95 18.03
N ALA A 350 -14.63 18.29 16.89
CA ALA A 350 -14.93 19.49 16.11
C ALA A 350 -16.14 19.29 15.19
N GLY A 351 -16.31 18.08 14.64
CA GLY A 351 -17.41 17.77 13.74
C GLY A 351 -17.19 16.47 12.98
N GLY A 352 -17.97 16.26 11.93
CA GLY A 352 -17.84 15.07 11.11
C GLY A 352 -18.45 15.20 9.72
N LEU A 353 -18.19 14.20 8.90
CA LEU A 353 -18.71 14.07 7.55
C LEU A 353 -18.95 12.60 7.24
N THR A 354 -19.92 12.28 6.40
CA THR A 354 -20.11 10.92 5.88
C THR A 354 -19.50 10.81 4.50
N VAL A 355 -18.77 9.74 4.25
CA VAL A 355 -18.17 9.43 2.95
C VAL A 355 -18.62 8.09 2.43
N HIS A 356 -18.57 7.93 1.12
CA HIS A 356 -18.70 6.65 0.46
C HIS A 356 -17.59 5.70 0.91
N GLY A 357 -18.02 4.49 1.26
CA GLY A 357 -17.16 3.45 1.77
C GLY A 357 -18.00 2.30 2.33
N PHE A 358 -17.33 1.29 2.86
CA PHE A 358 -18.02 0.20 3.54
C PHE A 358 -17.11 -0.47 4.56
N THR A 359 -17.72 -1.20 5.48
CA THR A 359 -17.03 -2.13 6.38
C THR A 359 -17.62 -3.52 6.30
N LEU A 360 -16.82 -4.53 6.58
CA LEU A 360 -17.27 -5.90 6.77
C LEU A 360 -16.48 -6.65 7.84
N GLY A 361 -17.08 -7.72 8.34
CA GLY A 361 -16.45 -8.79 9.09
C GLY A 361 -15.51 -9.61 8.20
N ILE A 362 -14.21 -9.38 8.38
CA ILE A 362 -13.19 -9.98 7.53
C ILE A 362 -13.02 -11.48 7.75
N HIS A 363 -13.28 -11.99 8.96
CA HIS A 363 -13.13 -13.41 9.26
C HIS A 363 -14.21 -14.23 8.56
N SER A 364 -15.47 -13.79 8.61
CA SER A 364 -16.57 -14.45 7.88
C SER A 364 -16.42 -14.30 6.37
N PHE A 365 -16.02 -13.11 5.88
CA PHE A 365 -15.73 -12.91 4.46
C PHE A 365 -14.61 -13.84 3.95
N VAL A 366 -13.52 -13.98 4.71
CA VAL A 366 -12.43 -14.89 4.34
C VAL A 366 -12.84 -16.34 4.43
N LYS A 367 -13.65 -16.73 5.42
CA LYS A 367 -14.22 -18.08 5.44
C LYS A 367 -14.98 -18.36 4.14
N ASN A 368 -15.86 -17.44 3.72
CA ASN A 368 -16.61 -17.58 2.46
C ASN A 368 -15.68 -17.68 1.25
N LEU A 369 -14.60 -16.87 1.19
CA LEU A 369 -13.59 -16.96 0.13
C LEU A 369 -12.87 -18.31 0.11
N ILE A 370 -12.44 -18.83 1.27
CA ILE A 370 -11.77 -20.13 1.36
C ILE A 370 -12.70 -21.25 0.86
N ASP A 371 -13.96 -21.22 1.28
CA ASP A 371 -14.96 -22.21 0.86
C ASP A 371 -15.21 -22.12 -0.65
N ARG A 372 -15.37 -20.90 -1.18
CA ARG A 372 -15.54 -20.66 -2.62
C ARG A 372 -14.35 -21.12 -3.46
N ILE A 373 -13.12 -20.85 -3.01
CA ILE A 373 -11.92 -21.32 -3.72
C ILE A 373 -11.87 -22.86 -3.74
N LYS A 374 -12.28 -23.54 -2.66
CA LYS A 374 -12.37 -25.00 -2.63
C LYS A 374 -13.45 -25.55 -3.57
N GLU A 375 -14.58 -24.87 -3.69
CA GLU A 375 -15.62 -25.21 -4.67
C GLU A 375 -15.14 -25.06 -6.11
N LEU A 376 -14.18 -24.17 -6.36
CA LEU A 376 -13.49 -23.97 -7.63
C LEU A 376 -12.23 -24.86 -7.77
N ASP A 377 -12.20 -26.01 -7.08
CA ASP A 377 -11.10 -27.00 -7.07
C ASP A 377 -9.73 -26.48 -6.57
N GLY A 378 -9.71 -25.32 -5.90
CA GLY A 378 -8.53 -24.80 -5.24
C GLY A 378 -8.16 -25.59 -3.99
N THR A 379 -6.86 -25.78 -3.75
CA THR A 379 -6.36 -26.57 -2.60
C THR A 379 -5.56 -25.71 -1.64
N PHE A 380 -5.56 -26.08 -0.36
CA PHE A 380 -4.87 -25.36 0.72
C PHE A 380 -3.92 -26.27 1.49
N THR A 381 -2.71 -25.79 1.74
CA THR A 381 -1.76 -26.40 2.68
C THR A 381 -1.36 -25.38 3.73
N TRP A 382 -1.84 -25.60 4.95
CA TRP A 382 -1.52 -24.77 6.12
C TRP A 382 -0.22 -25.22 6.79
N ASP A 383 0.31 -24.40 7.69
CA ASP A 383 1.57 -24.64 8.41
C ASP A 383 2.74 -24.99 7.45
N CYS A 384 2.77 -24.36 6.27
CA CYS A 384 3.74 -24.54 5.19
C CYS A 384 4.52 -23.23 4.96
N ASP A 385 5.69 -23.12 5.57
CA ASP A 385 6.59 -21.99 5.47
C ASP A 385 7.47 -22.12 4.21
N VAL A 386 7.28 -21.19 3.28
CA VAL A 386 8.09 -21.09 2.06
C VAL A 386 9.29 -20.20 2.35
N GLN A 387 10.47 -20.75 2.12
CA GLN A 387 11.74 -20.20 2.63
C GLN A 387 12.61 -19.57 1.55
N GLN A 388 12.49 -20.03 0.29
CA GLN A 388 13.39 -19.58 -0.76
C GLN A 388 12.78 -19.66 -2.17
N ILE A 389 13.11 -18.66 -3.01
CA ILE A 389 12.88 -18.68 -4.46
C ILE A 389 14.12 -19.23 -5.16
N ARG A 390 13.99 -20.33 -5.92
CA ARG A 390 15.08 -20.90 -6.73
C ARG A 390 15.04 -20.38 -8.16
N ARG A 391 16.23 -20.11 -8.72
CA ARG A 391 16.41 -19.57 -10.07
C ARG A 391 17.43 -20.38 -10.85
N ASN A 392 17.32 -20.35 -12.17
CA ASN A 392 18.35 -20.87 -13.08
C ASN A 392 19.42 -19.79 -13.37
N ALA A 393 20.39 -20.12 -14.24
CA ALA A 393 21.47 -19.21 -14.62
C ALA A 393 21.00 -17.95 -15.39
N SER A 394 19.81 -17.97 -16.00
CA SER A 394 19.22 -16.80 -16.66
C SER A 394 18.41 -15.93 -15.71
N GLY A 395 18.36 -16.26 -14.42
CA GLY A 395 17.57 -15.56 -13.41
C GLY A 395 16.08 -15.96 -13.38
N ALA A 396 15.63 -16.85 -14.27
CA ALA A 396 14.24 -17.29 -14.31
C ALA A 396 13.93 -18.23 -13.14
N VAL A 397 12.75 -18.06 -12.55
CA VAL A 397 12.31 -18.83 -11.38
C VAL A 397 11.97 -20.26 -11.78
N THR A 398 12.49 -21.25 -11.05
CA THR A 398 12.27 -22.67 -11.36
C THR A 398 11.32 -23.36 -10.38
N LEU A 399 11.41 -23.01 -9.09
CA LEU A 399 10.58 -23.56 -8.02
C LEU A 399 10.70 -22.70 -6.75
N LEU A 400 9.82 -22.96 -5.79
CA LEU A 400 9.94 -22.46 -4.41
C LEU A 400 10.32 -23.60 -3.46
N GLU A 401 11.12 -23.32 -2.44
CA GLU A 401 11.47 -24.29 -1.39
C GLU A 401 10.63 -24.03 -0.13
N SER A 402 10.06 -25.08 0.45
CA SER A 402 9.39 -25.05 1.75
C SER A 402 10.08 -25.98 2.73
N GLN A 403 9.69 -25.93 4.00
CA GLN A 403 10.17 -26.89 5.00
C GLN A 403 9.74 -28.34 4.70
N PHE A 404 8.75 -28.56 3.82
CA PHE A 404 8.31 -29.88 3.37
C PHE A 404 8.93 -30.30 2.02
N GLY A 405 9.82 -29.48 1.45
CA GLY A 405 10.49 -29.74 0.18
C GLY A 405 10.04 -28.82 -0.97
N PRO A 406 10.38 -29.18 -2.22
CA PRO A 406 10.20 -28.30 -3.36
C PRO A 406 8.74 -28.19 -3.79
N LEU A 407 8.30 -26.97 -4.09
CA LEU A 407 6.98 -26.63 -4.59
C LEU A 407 7.09 -26.12 -6.03
N ARG A 408 6.36 -26.77 -6.95
CA ARG A 408 6.39 -26.48 -8.39
C ARG A 408 5.02 -26.01 -8.86
N ALA A 409 5.04 -25.04 -9.78
CA ALA A 409 3.89 -24.54 -10.52
C ALA A 409 4.39 -23.81 -11.78
N ASP A 410 3.48 -23.52 -12.71
CA ASP A 410 3.79 -22.70 -13.88
C ASP A 410 3.96 -21.23 -13.51
N ASN A 411 3.14 -20.78 -12.56
CA ASN A 411 3.13 -19.43 -12.02
C ASN A 411 3.17 -19.44 -10.48
N PHE A 412 3.66 -18.34 -9.91
CA PHE A 412 3.75 -18.14 -8.47
C PHE A 412 3.18 -16.77 -8.11
N LEU A 413 2.43 -16.70 -7.01
CA LEU A 413 1.98 -15.44 -6.42
C LEU A 413 2.42 -15.40 -4.96
N ILE A 414 3.21 -14.41 -4.56
CA ILE A 414 3.80 -14.32 -3.22
C ILE A 414 3.31 -13.04 -2.55
N SER A 415 2.61 -13.16 -1.41
CA SER A 415 2.30 -12.04 -0.53
C SER A 415 2.51 -12.44 0.93
N PRO A 416 3.75 -12.34 1.45
CA PRO A 416 4.16 -12.98 2.70
C PRO A 416 3.84 -12.13 3.95
N GLY A 417 3.18 -10.98 3.79
CA GLY A 417 3.07 -9.98 4.86
C GLY A 417 4.43 -9.35 5.18
N VAL A 418 4.80 -9.29 6.46
CA VAL A 418 6.14 -8.83 6.88
C VAL A 418 7.12 -9.99 6.72
N THR A 419 7.99 -9.91 5.72
CA THR A 419 8.94 -10.98 5.38
C THR A 419 10.07 -11.04 6.41
N ARG A 420 10.17 -12.15 7.15
CA ARG A 420 11.18 -12.34 8.23
C ARG A 420 12.23 -13.41 7.94
N ASN A 421 11.96 -14.29 6.97
CA ASN A 421 12.73 -15.51 6.71
C ASN A 421 13.65 -15.41 5.48
N GLY A 422 13.75 -14.22 4.86
CA GLY A 422 14.58 -14.03 3.66
C GLY A 422 14.00 -14.62 2.37
N LEU A 423 12.71 -14.99 2.34
CA LEU A 423 12.03 -15.52 1.14
C LEU A 423 12.27 -14.67 -0.12
N LEU A 424 12.27 -13.34 0.04
CA LEU A 424 12.42 -12.38 -1.04
C LEU A 424 13.90 -12.07 -1.38
N ALA A 425 14.86 -12.82 -0.85
CA ALA A 425 16.28 -12.56 -1.10
C ALA A 425 16.61 -12.58 -2.61
N GLY A 426 17.32 -11.53 -3.06
CA GLY A 426 17.69 -11.37 -4.47
C GLY A 426 16.56 -10.94 -5.40
N THR A 427 15.42 -10.48 -4.86
CA THR A 427 14.35 -9.78 -5.61
C THR A 427 14.50 -8.27 -5.45
N ALA A 428 13.84 -7.48 -6.30
CA ALA A 428 13.76 -6.03 -6.10
C ALA A 428 12.90 -5.68 -4.87
N SER A 429 12.04 -6.59 -4.42
CA SER A 429 11.21 -6.44 -3.22
C SER A 429 11.94 -6.74 -1.90
N GLU A 430 13.19 -7.18 -1.96
CA GLU A 430 14.00 -7.51 -0.78
C GLU A 430 14.15 -6.31 0.16
N HIS A 431 13.84 -6.48 1.45
CA HIS A 431 13.95 -5.45 2.50
C HIS A 431 13.06 -4.20 2.34
N LEU A 432 12.10 -4.20 1.41
CA LEU A 432 11.21 -3.05 1.24
C LEU A 432 10.07 -2.99 2.26
N VAL A 433 9.73 -4.11 2.91
CA VAL A 433 8.57 -4.22 3.80
C VAL A 433 8.99 -4.41 5.26
N ASN A 434 8.56 -3.48 6.11
CA ASN A 434 8.68 -3.58 7.57
C ASN A 434 7.29 -3.66 8.23
N GLY A 435 7.26 -4.03 9.50
CA GLY A 435 6.03 -4.16 10.28
C GLY A 435 5.69 -2.90 11.08
N VAL A 436 4.43 -2.49 11.00
CA VAL A 436 3.79 -1.52 11.90
C VAL A 436 2.53 -2.17 12.47
N LEU A 437 2.46 -2.33 13.80
CA LEU A 437 1.30 -2.94 14.44
C LEU A 437 0.17 -1.94 14.65
N GLY A 438 -1.06 -2.46 14.71
CA GLY A 438 -2.22 -1.77 15.26
C GLY A 438 -2.89 -2.62 16.35
N VAL A 439 -3.54 -1.96 17.30
CA VAL A 439 -4.20 -2.57 18.47
C VAL A 439 -5.71 -2.55 18.33
N TRP A 440 -6.39 -3.46 19.03
CA TRP A 440 -7.83 -3.65 18.90
C TRP A 440 -8.54 -3.75 20.25
N LEU A 441 -9.74 -3.17 20.33
CA LEU A 441 -10.67 -3.29 21.45
C LEU A 441 -12.06 -3.64 20.95
N GLN A 442 -12.86 -4.26 21.80
CA GLN A 442 -14.26 -4.58 21.53
C GLN A 442 -15.16 -3.97 22.60
N LEU A 443 -16.20 -3.28 22.16
CA LEU A 443 -17.23 -2.69 23.01
C LEU A 443 -18.61 -3.24 22.63
N PRO A 444 -19.59 -3.32 23.55
CA PRO A 444 -20.97 -3.61 23.18
C PRO A 444 -21.57 -2.42 22.41
N ASN A 445 -22.36 -2.67 21.38
CA ASN A 445 -23.15 -1.64 20.68
C ASN A 445 -24.54 -1.55 21.35
N ILE A 446 -24.74 -0.53 22.19
CA ILE A 446 -25.92 -0.38 23.05
C ILE A 446 -26.78 0.81 22.64
N ASP A 447 -28.00 0.90 23.17
CA ASP A 447 -29.01 1.90 22.83
C ASP A 447 -28.60 3.37 23.13
N PRO A 448 -28.72 4.31 22.16
CA PRO A 448 -29.03 4.06 20.75
C PRO A 448 -27.82 3.44 20.03
N PRO A 449 -28.00 2.31 19.31
CA PRO A 449 -26.90 1.64 18.64
C PRO A 449 -26.40 2.47 17.46
N LEU A 450 -25.11 2.35 17.17
CA LEU A 450 -24.55 2.86 15.93
C LEU A 450 -25.02 2.03 14.74
N SER A 451 -25.58 2.70 13.74
CA SER A 451 -25.94 2.13 12.43
C SER A 451 -24.78 2.15 11.43
N ASN A 452 -23.89 3.15 11.55
CA ASN A 452 -22.78 3.36 10.64
C ASN A 452 -21.45 3.11 11.35
N SER A 453 -20.53 2.51 10.61
CA SER A 453 -19.12 2.44 11.00
C SER A 453 -18.49 3.83 10.94
N ILE A 454 -17.46 4.04 11.76
CA ILE A 454 -16.86 5.35 12.00
C ILE A 454 -15.35 5.29 11.76
N LYS A 455 -14.76 6.39 11.30
CA LYS A 455 -13.31 6.65 11.38
C LYS A 455 -13.07 7.91 12.21
N ILE A 456 -12.37 7.79 13.34
CA ILE A 456 -12.04 8.91 14.22
C ILE A 456 -10.61 9.35 13.92
N HIS A 457 -10.40 10.65 13.74
CA HIS A 457 -9.10 11.26 13.50
C HIS A 457 -8.75 12.27 14.61
N ARG A 458 -7.61 12.05 15.27
CA ARG A 458 -7.08 12.85 16.39
C ARG A 458 -5.61 13.20 16.15
N ARG A 459 -5.38 14.31 15.47
CA ARG A 459 -4.05 14.72 15.01
C ARG A 459 -3.02 14.73 16.14
N GLY A 460 -1.84 14.16 15.88
CA GLY A 460 -0.71 14.15 16.83
C GLY A 460 -0.87 13.26 18.07
N CYS A 461 -1.99 12.53 18.19
CA CYS A 461 -2.17 11.50 19.20
C CYS A 461 -1.40 10.22 18.79
N LEU A 462 -1.01 9.39 19.75
CA LEU A 462 -0.30 8.14 19.44
C LEU A 462 -1.26 7.09 18.83
N VAL A 463 -2.56 7.24 19.05
CA VAL A 463 -3.64 6.58 18.29
C VAL A 463 -4.40 7.65 17.48
N GLU A 464 -3.81 8.06 16.35
CA GLU A 464 -4.30 9.17 15.51
C GLU A 464 -5.52 8.78 14.67
N ASP A 465 -5.50 7.61 14.01
CA ASP A 465 -6.63 7.08 13.23
C ASP A 465 -7.22 5.84 13.89
N ILE A 466 -8.54 5.87 14.11
CA ILE A 466 -9.30 4.76 14.71
C ILE A 466 -10.47 4.39 13.81
N ASN A 467 -10.46 3.14 13.34
CA ASN A 467 -11.62 2.55 12.70
C ASN A 467 -12.52 1.93 13.77
N VAL A 468 -13.79 2.32 13.81
CA VAL A 468 -14.83 1.73 14.65
C VAL A 468 -15.82 1.03 13.73
N THR A 469 -15.81 -0.29 13.73
CA THR A 469 -16.66 -1.10 12.85
C THR A 469 -17.84 -1.65 13.63
N VAL A 470 -19.05 -1.42 13.12
CA VAL A 470 -20.26 -2.09 13.61
C VAL A 470 -20.19 -3.54 13.17
N GLN A 471 -20.34 -4.46 14.12
CA GLN A 471 -20.22 -5.90 13.88
C GLN A 471 -21.17 -6.68 14.79
N ARG A 472 -21.37 -7.96 14.45
CA ARG A 472 -22.05 -8.92 15.32
C ARG A 472 -21.04 -9.93 15.85
N ASP A 473 -20.99 -10.12 17.16
CA ASP A 473 -20.06 -11.07 17.78
C ASP A 473 -20.39 -12.49 17.32
N ALA A 474 -19.40 -13.21 16.80
CA ALA A 474 -19.60 -14.55 16.25
C ALA A 474 -19.98 -15.60 17.30
N LYS A 475 -19.67 -15.37 18.59
CA LYS A 475 -19.93 -16.31 19.69
C LYS A 475 -21.21 -15.96 20.44
N THR A 476 -21.43 -14.68 20.76
CA THR A 476 -22.57 -14.24 21.57
C THR A 476 -23.75 -13.79 20.73
N HIS A 477 -23.54 -13.51 19.44
CA HIS A 477 -24.51 -12.89 18.53
C HIS A 477 -25.01 -11.52 18.99
N GLU A 478 -24.32 -10.86 19.93
CA GLU A 478 -24.58 -9.49 20.34
C GLU A 478 -24.02 -8.49 19.31
N ASP A 479 -24.65 -7.33 19.20
CA ASP A 479 -24.10 -6.21 18.42
C ASP A 479 -22.93 -5.59 19.19
N ILE A 480 -21.82 -5.39 18.48
CA ILE A 480 -20.56 -4.93 19.03
C ILE A 480 -19.94 -3.84 18.15
N LEU A 481 -19.03 -3.08 18.75
CA LEU A 481 -18.14 -2.15 18.08
C LEU A 481 -16.72 -2.70 18.19
N ILE A 482 -16.06 -2.88 17.04
CA ILE A 482 -14.65 -3.24 16.97
C ILE A 482 -13.85 -1.97 16.70
N LEU A 483 -13.06 -1.55 17.68
CA LEU A 483 -12.17 -0.40 17.58
C LEU A 483 -10.78 -0.92 17.19
N GLY A 484 -10.25 -0.45 16.06
CA GLY A 484 -8.90 -0.73 15.61
C GLY A 484 -8.15 0.57 15.35
N GLY A 485 -6.98 0.73 15.96
CA GLY A 485 -6.20 1.97 15.81
C GLY A 485 -4.75 1.82 16.23
N GLY A 486 -4.03 2.95 16.17
CA GLY A 486 -2.64 3.05 16.61
C GLY A 486 -1.63 2.50 15.60
N TYR A 487 -0.40 3.00 15.73
CA TYR A 487 0.73 2.65 14.89
C TYR A 487 1.96 2.36 15.75
N GLY A 488 2.37 1.10 15.78
CA GLY A 488 3.55 0.63 16.52
C GLY A 488 4.60 -0.02 15.63
N TYR A 489 5.64 0.70 15.24
CA TYR A 489 6.74 0.17 14.44
C TYR A 489 7.54 -0.90 15.19
N VAL A 490 7.53 -2.11 14.61
CA VAL A 490 8.28 -3.29 15.08
C VAL A 490 9.45 -3.63 14.16
N GLY A 491 9.47 -3.07 12.95
CA GLY A 491 10.43 -3.44 11.92
C GLY A 491 10.26 -4.91 11.54
N LEU A 492 11.30 -5.71 11.70
CA LEU A 492 11.33 -7.14 11.39
C LEU A 492 11.03 -8.03 12.61
N ASP A 493 10.76 -7.43 13.78
CA ASP A 493 10.56 -8.15 15.05
C ASP A 493 9.08 -8.36 15.41
N HIS A 494 8.82 -9.27 16.35
CA HIS A 494 7.52 -9.39 17.03
C HIS A 494 7.64 -8.71 18.40
N PRO A 495 6.69 -7.85 18.79
CA PRO A 495 6.75 -7.18 20.08
C PRO A 495 6.45 -8.20 21.20
N SER A 496 7.12 -8.06 22.34
CA SER A 496 6.68 -8.74 23.56
C SER A 496 5.29 -8.25 23.96
N PRO A 497 4.35 -9.14 24.34
CA PRO A 497 3.05 -8.74 24.89
C PRO A 497 3.18 -7.79 26.11
N GLU A 498 4.28 -7.91 26.86
CA GLU A 498 4.58 -7.09 28.03
C GLU A 498 5.31 -5.77 27.69
N SER A 499 5.49 -5.45 26.40
CA SER A 499 6.17 -4.21 25.98
C SER A 499 5.44 -2.98 26.54
N PRO A 500 6.11 -2.12 27.33
CA PRO A 500 5.50 -0.89 27.84
C PRO A 500 5.01 0.04 26.73
N GLU A 501 5.64 -0.01 25.55
CA GLU A 501 5.23 0.76 24.39
C GLU A 501 3.91 0.23 23.79
N LEU A 502 3.75 -1.09 23.73
CA LEU A 502 2.49 -1.73 23.32
C LEU A 502 1.37 -1.45 24.34
N GLN A 503 1.69 -1.47 25.63
CA GLN A 503 0.74 -1.13 26.69
C GLN A 503 0.26 0.32 26.60
N ALA A 504 1.13 1.25 26.18
CA ALA A 504 0.76 2.64 25.95
C ALA A 504 -0.26 2.79 24.81
N LEU A 505 -0.07 2.06 23.69
CA LEU A 505 -1.03 2.03 22.58
C LEU A 505 -2.42 1.55 23.02
N PHE A 506 -2.48 0.44 23.78
CA PHE A 506 -3.77 -0.04 24.31
C PHE A 506 -4.42 0.95 25.27
N LYS A 507 -3.62 1.58 26.15
CA LYS A 507 -4.12 2.56 27.11
C LYS A 507 -4.78 3.74 26.39
N GLU A 508 -4.17 4.24 25.32
CA GLU A 508 -4.71 5.36 24.57
C GLU A 508 -5.93 4.97 23.73
N LEU A 509 -5.97 3.77 23.16
CA LEU A 509 -7.19 3.29 22.52
C LEU A 509 -8.35 3.11 23.53
N GLU A 510 -8.06 2.70 24.77
CA GLU A 510 -9.05 2.69 25.86
C GLU A 510 -9.52 4.11 26.23
N GLU A 511 -8.63 5.10 26.19
CA GLU A 511 -8.97 6.51 26.42
C GLU A 511 -9.92 7.04 25.32
N VAL A 512 -9.65 6.72 24.06
CA VAL A 512 -10.58 7.01 22.94
C VAL A 512 -11.94 6.36 23.19
N ALA A 513 -11.97 5.09 23.58
CA ALA A 513 -13.23 4.40 23.92
C ALA A 513 -14.00 5.11 25.04
N GLN A 514 -13.29 5.60 26.07
CA GLN A 514 -13.90 6.34 27.17
C GLN A 514 -14.46 7.71 26.74
N ILE A 515 -13.76 8.43 25.85
CA ILE A 515 -14.16 9.76 25.37
C ILE A 515 -15.39 9.67 24.45
N TYR A 516 -15.34 8.80 23.44
CA TYR A 516 -16.36 8.74 22.39
C TYR A 516 -17.51 7.76 22.70
N PHE A 517 -17.27 6.76 23.55
CA PHE A 517 -18.25 5.70 23.87
C PHE A 517 -18.33 5.41 25.38
N PRO A 518 -18.56 6.44 26.23
CA PRO A 518 -18.44 6.30 27.69
C PRO A 518 -19.38 5.26 28.31
N ALA A 519 -20.59 5.09 27.76
CA ALA A 519 -21.54 4.10 28.26
C ALA A 519 -21.13 2.68 27.89
N GLN A 520 -20.75 2.47 26.63
CA GLN A 520 -20.24 1.21 26.10
C GLN A 520 -18.95 0.78 26.81
N TYR A 521 -18.02 1.72 27.04
CA TYR A 521 -16.78 1.50 27.77
C TYR A 521 -17.03 1.01 29.20
N ARG A 522 -17.91 1.68 29.96
CA ARG A 522 -18.25 1.27 31.34
C ARG A 522 -18.83 -0.14 31.38
N LEU A 523 -19.78 -0.44 30.50
CA LEU A 523 -20.39 -1.76 30.42
C LEU A 523 -19.36 -2.83 30.06
N ALA A 524 -18.45 -2.55 29.12
CA ALA A 524 -17.38 -3.46 28.75
C ALA A 524 -16.41 -3.75 29.92
N LYS A 525 -16.07 -2.73 30.72
CA LYS A 525 -15.27 -2.90 31.96
C LYS A 525 -16.01 -3.71 33.03
N GLU A 526 -17.29 -3.45 33.25
CA GLU A 526 -18.13 -4.19 34.19
C GLU A 526 -18.20 -5.68 33.84
N ARG A 527 -18.47 -5.99 32.56
CA ARG A 527 -18.50 -7.35 32.00
C ARG A 527 -17.12 -8.03 32.00
N GLY A 528 -16.04 -7.26 32.08
CA GLY A 528 -14.68 -7.77 31.99
C GLY A 528 -14.26 -8.17 30.57
N SER A 529 -14.92 -7.64 29.54
CA SER A 529 -14.51 -7.83 28.14
C SER A 529 -13.32 -6.97 27.74
N LEU A 530 -12.94 -6.00 28.58
CA LEU A 530 -11.72 -5.20 28.45
C LEU A 530 -10.66 -5.63 29.47
N TRP A 531 -9.41 -5.23 29.23
CA TRP A 531 -8.29 -5.47 30.14
C TRP A 531 -8.60 -5.05 31.59
N PRO A 532 -8.20 -5.83 32.63
CA PRO A 532 -7.33 -7.02 32.59
C PRO A 532 -8.00 -8.37 32.32
N ARG A 533 -9.32 -8.38 32.14
CA ARG A 533 -10.09 -9.63 31.98
C ARG A 533 -10.32 -10.01 30.51
N GLY A 534 -10.27 -9.03 29.61
CA GLY A 534 -10.39 -9.22 28.15
C GLY A 534 -9.06 -9.42 27.42
N GLU A 535 -9.15 -9.82 26.14
CA GLU A 535 -7.99 -10.06 25.27
C GLU A 535 -7.38 -8.73 24.75
N LYS A 536 -6.05 -8.69 24.63
CA LYS A 536 -5.30 -7.61 23.99
C LYS A 536 -4.82 -8.06 22.61
N LYS A 537 -5.66 -7.86 21.59
CA LYS A 537 -5.31 -8.23 20.21
C LYS A 537 -4.52 -7.13 19.51
N PHE A 538 -3.52 -7.52 18.73
CA PHE A 538 -2.84 -6.64 17.79
C PHE A 538 -2.55 -7.39 16.49
N CYS A 539 -2.35 -6.65 15.40
CA CYS A 539 -1.92 -7.23 14.13
C CYS A 539 -0.72 -6.45 13.60
N ILE A 540 0.22 -7.11 12.93
CA ILE A 540 1.37 -6.44 12.31
C ILE A 540 1.07 -6.22 10.83
N ARG A 541 1.00 -4.95 10.42
CA ARG A 541 0.65 -4.52 9.07
C ARG A 541 1.94 -4.33 8.26
N PRO A 542 2.04 -4.87 7.04
CA PRO A 542 3.21 -4.69 6.18
C PRO A 542 3.24 -3.27 5.59
N PHE A 543 4.37 -2.59 5.77
CA PHE A 543 4.58 -1.20 5.38
C PHE A 543 5.81 -1.05 4.48
N THR A 544 5.68 -0.30 3.39
CA THR A 544 6.81 0.26 2.63
C THR A 544 7.17 1.66 3.12
N CYS A 545 8.39 2.09 2.81
CA CYS A 545 8.90 3.40 3.20
C CYS A 545 8.29 4.57 2.40
N THR A 546 7.59 4.28 1.30
CA THR A 546 7.02 5.26 0.36
C THR A 546 5.50 5.41 0.47
N GLY A 547 4.83 4.53 1.21
CA GLY A 547 3.36 4.47 1.23
C GLY A 547 2.76 3.57 0.14
N LEU A 548 3.51 3.29 -0.94
CA LEU A 548 3.03 2.50 -2.06
C LEU A 548 3.04 1.00 -1.75
N GLY A 549 2.10 0.25 -2.34
CA GLY A 549 2.22 -1.21 -2.41
C GLY A 549 3.39 -1.65 -3.29
N ILE A 550 3.62 -2.96 -3.31
CA ILE A 550 4.62 -3.63 -4.15
C ILE A 550 3.90 -4.50 -5.18
N PHE A 551 4.40 -4.47 -6.41
CA PHE A 551 4.08 -5.38 -7.50
C PHE A 551 5.36 -5.63 -8.31
N GLU A 552 5.99 -6.78 -8.11
CA GLU A 552 7.15 -7.23 -8.89
C GLU A 552 6.74 -8.43 -9.74
N ASP A 553 7.16 -8.45 -11.01
CA ASP A 553 6.94 -9.54 -11.95
C ASP A 553 8.28 -10.09 -12.44
N ILE A 554 8.48 -11.39 -12.27
CA ILE A 554 9.70 -12.12 -12.61
C ILE A 554 9.33 -13.35 -13.46
N PRO A 555 9.97 -13.59 -14.61
CA PRO A 555 9.66 -14.74 -15.45
C PRO A 555 10.03 -16.07 -14.78
N THR A 556 9.23 -17.10 -15.02
CA THR A 556 9.52 -18.49 -14.64
C THR A 556 10.13 -19.26 -15.80
N ALA A 557 10.86 -20.34 -15.49
CA ALA A 557 11.48 -21.21 -16.48
C ALA A 557 10.47 -22.00 -17.34
N SER A 558 9.21 -22.08 -16.90
CA SER A 558 8.09 -22.67 -17.65
C SER A 558 7.38 -21.66 -18.57
N GLY A 559 7.85 -20.42 -18.65
CA GLY A 559 7.22 -19.36 -19.43
C GLY A 559 5.98 -18.74 -18.77
N GLY A 560 5.86 -18.89 -17.46
CA GLY A 560 4.89 -18.18 -16.62
C GLY A 560 5.54 -17.05 -15.81
N HIS A 561 4.86 -16.63 -14.74
CA HIS A 561 5.24 -15.47 -13.94
C HIS A 561 5.33 -15.82 -12.45
N LEU A 562 6.34 -15.28 -11.76
CA LEU A 562 6.36 -15.11 -10.31
C LEU A 562 6.02 -13.66 -10.02
N ILE A 563 4.90 -13.44 -9.34
CA ILE A 563 4.43 -12.13 -8.94
C ILE A 563 4.59 -11.97 -7.43
N ILE A 564 5.21 -10.88 -6.99
CA ILE A 564 5.32 -10.52 -5.56
C ILE A 564 4.44 -9.29 -5.31
N THR A 565 3.54 -9.39 -4.33
CA THR A 565 2.70 -8.27 -3.89
C THR A 565 2.73 -8.06 -2.37
N GLY A 566 2.44 -6.84 -1.92
CA GLY A 566 2.27 -6.54 -0.50
C GLY A 566 2.71 -5.13 -0.12
N GLY A 567 2.84 -4.85 1.18
CA GLY A 567 3.34 -3.57 1.67
C GLY A 567 2.39 -2.38 1.47
N ASN A 568 1.09 -2.60 1.27
CA ASN A 568 0.10 -1.56 0.96
C ASN A 568 -0.26 -0.63 2.14
N ASN A 569 0.59 -0.47 3.15
CA ASN A 569 0.44 0.46 4.29
C ASN A 569 -1.00 0.58 4.82
N THR A 570 -1.54 -0.50 5.41
CA THR A 570 -2.95 -0.65 5.86
C THR A 570 -4.02 -0.83 4.78
N GLY A 571 -3.73 -0.54 3.51
CA GLY A 571 -4.65 -0.66 2.37
C GLY A 571 -4.83 -2.04 1.76
N GLY A 572 -4.19 -3.08 2.30
CA GLY A 572 -4.20 -4.41 1.66
C GLY A 572 -5.60 -4.99 1.43
N PHE A 573 -6.57 -4.73 2.33
CA PHE A 573 -7.97 -5.05 2.08
C PHE A 573 -8.55 -4.14 1.00
N ALA A 574 -8.50 -2.82 1.21
CA ALA A 574 -9.13 -1.83 0.37
C ALA A 574 -8.72 -1.95 -1.11
N GLN A 575 -7.44 -2.24 -1.37
CA GLN A 575 -6.87 -2.32 -2.71
C GLN A 575 -6.88 -3.75 -3.30
N SER A 576 -7.31 -4.77 -2.54
CA SER A 576 -7.18 -6.17 -2.97
C SER A 576 -7.81 -6.52 -4.32
N PRO A 577 -8.99 -6.00 -4.73
CA PRO A 577 -9.53 -6.32 -6.05
C PRO A 577 -8.71 -5.73 -7.20
N ALA A 578 -8.15 -4.52 -7.02
CA ALA A 578 -7.29 -3.91 -8.02
C ALA A 578 -6.00 -4.72 -8.19
N ILE A 579 -5.41 -5.18 -7.08
CA ILE A 579 -4.25 -6.07 -7.10
C ILE A 579 -4.60 -7.41 -7.76
N ALA A 580 -5.76 -7.99 -7.47
CA ALA A 580 -6.22 -9.23 -8.10
C ALA A 580 -6.37 -9.10 -9.62
N ARG A 581 -6.91 -7.97 -10.11
CA ARG A 581 -6.97 -7.64 -11.55
C ARG A 581 -5.57 -7.58 -12.16
N ALA A 582 -4.64 -6.87 -11.51
CA ALA A 582 -3.26 -6.72 -11.98
C ALA A 582 -2.50 -8.06 -12.03
N VAL A 583 -2.72 -8.93 -11.03
CA VAL A 583 -2.20 -10.31 -11.01
C VAL A 583 -2.75 -11.09 -12.20
N CYS A 584 -4.07 -11.12 -12.40
CA CYS A 584 -4.67 -11.86 -13.51
C CYS A 584 -4.14 -11.42 -14.86
N ARG A 585 -4.01 -10.10 -15.08
CA ARG A 585 -3.46 -9.53 -16.31
C ARG A 585 -2.02 -9.94 -16.54
N ALA A 586 -1.17 -9.83 -15.52
CA ALA A 586 0.23 -10.27 -15.62
C ALA A 586 0.34 -11.77 -15.98
N MET A 587 -0.48 -12.65 -15.40
CA MET A 587 -0.44 -14.09 -15.69
C MET A 587 -0.77 -14.44 -17.15
N VAL A 588 -1.39 -13.54 -17.91
CA VAL A 588 -1.71 -13.71 -19.33
C VAL A 588 -0.91 -12.76 -20.24
N GLY A 589 0.09 -12.06 -19.69
CA GLY A 589 0.95 -11.14 -20.45
C GLY A 589 0.30 -9.79 -20.79
N GLU A 590 -0.82 -9.45 -20.14
CA GLU A 590 -1.48 -8.16 -20.27
C GLU A 590 -0.91 -7.13 -19.28
N HIS A 591 -0.97 -5.86 -19.66
CA HIS A 591 -0.52 -4.75 -18.82
C HIS A 591 -1.62 -4.25 -17.88
N ASP A 592 -1.25 -3.90 -16.64
CA ASP A 592 -2.07 -3.14 -15.70
C ASP A 592 -1.29 -1.93 -15.15
N PRO A 593 -1.93 -0.77 -14.93
CA PRO A 593 -1.26 0.39 -14.31
C PRO A 593 -0.51 0.07 -13.00
N ILE A 594 -1.02 -0.87 -12.19
CA ILE A 594 -0.36 -1.30 -10.94
C ILE A 594 1.05 -1.85 -11.16
N HIS A 595 1.33 -2.45 -12.32
CA HIS A 595 2.68 -2.96 -12.67
C HIS A 595 3.74 -1.86 -12.67
N ILE A 596 3.31 -0.62 -12.90
CA ILE A 596 4.14 0.59 -12.87
C ILE A 596 3.99 1.27 -11.50
N LEU A 597 2.76 1.54 -11.07
CA LEU A 597 2.49 2.33 -9.86
C LEU A 597 3.08 1.69 -8.61
N PHE A 598 3.04 0.37 -8.49
CA PHE A 598 3.57 -0.37 -7.34
C PHE A 598 4.90 -1.07 -7.66
N ASN A 599 5.59 -0.68 -8.73
CA ASN A 599 6.88 -1.26 -9.06
C ASN A 599 7.90 -1.04 -7.91
N PRO A 600 8.62 -2.07 -7.43
CA PRO A 600 9.52 -1.97 -6.27
C PRO A 600 10.64 -0.93 -6.47
N HIS A 601 11.06 -0.65 -7.71
CA HIS A 601 12.07 0.37 -7.98
C HIS A 601 11.60 1.80 -7.65
N ARG A 602 10.30 2.03 -7.48
CA ARG A 602 9.75 3.29 -6.94
C ARG A 602 10.05 3.46 -5.44
N SER A 603 10.27 2.36 -4.71
CA SER A 603 10.71 2.40 -3.30
C SER A 603 12.22 2.53 -3.16
N GLU A 604 12.98 2.01 -4.12
CA GLU A 604 14.43 2.24 -4.21
C GLU A 604 14.81 3.69 -4.52
N LEU A 605 13.83 4.54 -4.88
CA LEU A 605 14.04 5.97 -5.11
C LEU A 605 14.67 6.66 -3.91
N VAL A 606 14.34 6.22 -2.70
CA VAL A 606 14.62 6.92 -1.44
C VAL A 606 15.58 6.17 -0.52
N GLY A 607 16.02 4.95 -0.87
CA GLY A 607 16.90 4.13 -0.05
C GLY A 607 18.37 4.61 -0.03
N PRO A 608 19.11 4.46 1.09
CA PRO A 608 20.56 4.57 1.06
C PRO A 608 21.15 3.47 0.17
N ARG A 609 22.10 3.85 -0.69
CA ARG A 609 22.73 2.95 -1.67
C ARG A 609 23.41 1.75 -0.98
N LYS A 610 23.24 0.55 -1.54
CA LYS A 610 24.17 -0.58 -1.35
C LYS A 610 25.54 -0.25 -1.95
#